data_AF-A0A3D0SP51-F1
#
_entry.id   AF-A0A3D0SP51-F1
#
_cell.length_a   1.000
_cell.length_b   1.000
_cell.length_c   1.000
_cell.angle_alpha   90.00
_cell.angle_beta   90.00
_cell.angle_gamma   90.00
#
_symmetry.space_group_name_H-M   'P 1'
#
loop_
_entity.id
_entity.type
_entity.pdbx_description
1 polymer ?
#
loop_
_entity_poly.entity_id
_entity_poly.type
_entity_poly.pdbx_seq_one_letter_code
_entity_poly.pdbx_strand_id
1 'polypeptide(L)'
;FLTARYHTHCHRALELRPKTLLKILQGLDVLRKPQRFEQFLLACEADARGRLGLENRNYPQADLLRRIYQAASSIQARPLMEQGLGGLALAEALRQERLAAITEARQAFETC
;
A
#
# COMPACT_ATOMS: atom_id res chain seq x y z
N PHE A 1 -7.33 -16.55 -4.34
CA PHE A 1 -7.81 -15.36 -3.61
C PHE A 1 -6.66 -14.39 -3.38
N LEU A 2 -6.88 -13.09 -3.62
CA LEU A 2 -5.85 -12.04 -3.43
C LEU A 2 -5.35 -11.99 -1.98
N THR A 3 -6.25 -12.21 -1.02
CA THR A 3 -5.92 -12.35 0.40
C THR A 3 -4.87 -13.43 0.64
N ALA A 4 -5.08 -14.66 0.17
CA ALA A 4 -4.12 -15.76 0.35
C ALA A 4 -2.73 -15.44 -0.24
N ARG A 5 -2.67 -14.73 -1.38
CA ARG A 5 -1.42 -14.34 -2.04
C ARG A 5 -0.66 -13.25 -1.28
N TYR A 6 -1.37 -12.26 -0.72
CA TYR A 6 -0.76 -11.09 -0.10
C TYR A 6 -0.78 -11.10 1.43
N HIS A 7 -1.40 -12.09 2.09
CA HIS A 7 -1.51 -12.10 3.57
C HIS A 7 -0.14 -12.02 4.24
N THR A 8 0.83 -12.87 3.85
CA THR A 8 2.18 -12.87 4.42
C THR A 8 2.88 -11.53 4.18
N HIS A 9 2.62 -10.90 3.04
CA HIS A 9 3.16 -9.57 2.75
C HIS A 9 2.56 -8.51 3.69
N CYS A 10 1.27 -8.62 4.03
CA CYS A 10 0.64 -7.74 5.01
C CYS A 10 1.28 -7.88 6.39
N HIS A 11 1.43 -9.10 6.91
CA HIS A 11 2.06 -9.31 8.23
C HIS A 11 3.52 -8.81 8.29
N ARG A 12 4.22 -8.84 7.15
CA ARG A 12 5.60 -8.37 7.02
C ARG A 12 5.73 -6.94 6.52
N ALA A 13 4.64 -6.16 6.42
CA ALA A 13 4.63 -4.86 5.75
C ALA A 13 5.73 -3.90 6.25
N LEU A 14 6.01 -3.92 7.56
CA LEU A 14 7.07 -3.12 8.19
C LEU A 14 8.47 -3.46 7.67
N GLU A 15 8.71 -4.65 7.14
CA GLU A 15 10.01 -5.09 6.60
C GLU A 15 10.14 -4.85 5.08
N LEU A 16 9.05 -4.51 4.40
CA LEU A 16 9.01 -4.48 2.94
C LEU A 16 9.51 -3.17 2.34
N ARG A 17 10.44 -3.27 1.38
CA ARG A 17 10.90 -2.12 0.60
C ARG A 17 9.73 -1.39 -0.10
N PRO A 18 9.79 -0.04 -0.28
CA PRO A 18 8.77 0.75 -0.98
C PRO A 18 8.30 0.17 -2.32
N LYS A 19 9.24 -0.35 -3.12
CA LYS A 19 8.92 -0.99 -4.41
C LYS A 19 8.02 -2.23 -4.26
N THR A 20 8.19 -3.00 -3.19
CA THR A 20 7.32 -4.16 -2.91
C THR A 20 5.96 -3.71 -2.42
N LEU A 21 5.89 -2.67 -1.59
CA LEU A 21 4.62 -2.07 -1.15
C LEU A 21 3.80 -1.58 -2.35
N LEU A 22 4.42 -0.87 -3.29
CA LEU A 22 3.76 -0.44 -4.54
C LEU A 22 3.20 -1.64 -5.34
N LYS A 23 3.97 -2.73 -5.46
CA LYS A 23 3.51 -3.96 -6.14
C LYS A 23 2.30 -4.58 -5.44
N ILE A 24 2.24 -4.55 -4.11
CA ILE A 24 1.10 -5.06 -3.34
C ILE A 24 -0.14 -4.21 -3.63
N LEU A 25 -0.03 -2.88 -3.58
CA LEU A 25 -1.15 -1.98 -3.90
C LEU A 25 -1.69 -2.23 -5.31
N GLN A 26 -0.79 -2.38 -6.29
CA GLN A 26 -1.16 -2.70 -7.67
C GLN A 26 -1.81 -4.08 -7.79
N GLY A 27 -1.25 -5.09 -7.14
CA GLY A 27 -1.75 -6.46 -7.15
C GLY A 27 -3.10 -6.63 -6.46
N LEU A 28 -3.37 -5.83 -5.45
CA LEU A 28 -4.67 -5.74 -4.76
C LEU A 28 -5.67 -4.84 -5.48
N ASP A 29 -5.24 -4.13 -6.53
CA ASP A 29 -6.05 -3.20 -7.32
C ASP A 29 -6.66 -2.05 -6.49
N VAL A 30 -5.97 -1.63 -5.42
CA VAL A 30 -6.53 -0.72 -4.40
C VAL A 30 -6.80 0.68 -4.94
N LEU A 31 -6.03 1.12 -5.94
CA LEU A 31 -6.17 2.45 -6.54
C LEU A 31 -7.48 2.57 -7.34
N ARG A 32 -8.07 1.44 -7.77
CA ARG A 32 -9.39 1.40 -8.42
C ARG A 32 -10.49 0.88 -7.51
N LYS A 33 -10.16 0.05 -6.52
CA LYS A 33 -11.12 -0.64 -5.64
C LYS A 33 -10.71 -0.53 -4.16
N PRO A 34 -10.70 0.67 -3.58
CA PRO A 34 -10.20 0.88 -2.22
C PRO A 34 -11.00 0.15 -1.15
N GLN A 35 -12.30 -0.08 -1.38
CA GLN A 35 -13.16 -0.80 -0.42
C GLN A 35 -12.67 -2.23 -0.16
N ARG A 36 -12.08 -2.90 -1.17
CA ARG A 36 -11.52 -4.24 -1.02
C ARG A 36 -10.22 -4.24 -0.22
N PHE A 37 -9.52 -3.12 -0.18
CA PHE A 37 -8.29 -2.98 0.57
C PHE A 37 -8.57 -2.99 2.07
N GLU A 38 -9.55 -2.22 2.53
CA GLU A 38 -9.93 -2.23 3.95
C GLU A 38 -10.42 -3.59 4.41
N GLN A 39 -11.21 -4.29 3.60
CA GLN A 39 -11.62 -5.68 3.91
C GLN A 39 -10.42 -6.63 4.02
N PHE A 40 -9.42 -6.47 3.14
CA PHE A 40 -8.18 -7.24 3.21
C PHE A 40 -7.39 -6.94 4.49
N LEU A 41 -7.24 -5.67 4.87
CA LEU A 41 -6.53 -5.28 6.09
C LEU A 41 -7.24 -5.81 7.34
N LEU A 42 -8.57 -5.70 7.42
CA LEU A 42 -9.37 -6.23 8.52
C LEU A 42 -9.22 -7.75 8.65
N ALA A 43 -9.20 -8.48 7.52
CA ALA A 43 -8.98 -9.92 7.55
C ALA A 43 -7.59 -10.30 8.10
N CYS A 44 -6.55 -9.56 7.70
CA CYS A 44 -5.19 -9.79 8.21
C CYS A 44 -5.03 -9.41 9.68
N GLU A 45 -5.71 -8.36 10.14
CA GLU A 45 -5.74 -7.96 11.55
C GLU A 45 -6.48 -9.00 12.42
N ALA A 46 -7.63 -9.50 11.93
CA ALA A 46 -8.38 -10.55 12.59
C ALA A 46 -7.57 -11.86 12.70
N ASP A 47 -6.83 -12.24 11.64
CA ASP A 47 -5.91 -13.38 11.68
C ASP A 47 -4.81 -13.20 12.74
N ALA A 48 -4.22 -12.00 12.82
CA ALA A 48 -3.16 -11.70 13.79
C ALA A 48 -3.64 -11.74 15.26
N ARG A 49 -4.93 -11.48 15.49
CA ARG A 49 -5.58 -11.45 16.82
C ARG A 49 -6.41 -12.69 17.14
N GLY A 50 -6.58 -13.62 16.19
CA GLY A 50 -7.54 -14.72 16.30
C GLY A 50 -7.14 -15.86 17.24
N ARG A 51 -5.94 -15.81 17.84
CA ARG A 51 -5.48 -16.82 18.81
C ARG A 51 -5.68 -16.32 20.24
N LEU A 52 -6.08 -17.23 21.12
CA LEU A 52 -6.28 -16.96 22.55
C LEU A 52 -5.05 -16.24 23.14
N GLY A 53 -5.29 -15.11 23.82
CA GLY A 53 -4.26 -14.28 24.42
C GLY A 53 -3.61 -13.26 23.48
N LEU A 54 -4.02 -13.18 22.21
CA LEU A 54 -3.55 -12.19 21.23
C LEU A 54 -4.61 -11.14 20.85
N GLU A 55 -5.75 -11.10 21.53
CA GLU A 55 -6.92 -10.28 21.17
C GLU A 55 -6.57 -8.78 21.15
N ASN A 56 -5.63 -8.36 22.00
CA ASN A 56 -5.18 -6.97 22.11
C ASN A 56 -3.85 -6.71 21.38
N ARG A 57 -3.40 -7.62 20.51
CA ARG A 57 -2.13 -7.45 19.80
C ARG A 57 -2.21 -6.25 18.85
N ASN A 58 -1.27 -5.31 19.00
CA ASN A 58 -1.11 -4.21 18.06
C ASN A 58 -0.80 -4.72 16.65
N TYR A 59 -1.39 -4.10 15.64
CA TYR A 59 -1.22 -4.47 14.23
C TYR A 59 -0.89 -3.23 13.36
N PRO A 60 0.26 -2.57 13.62
CA PRO A 60 0.68 -1.34 12.91
C PRO A 60 0.88 -1.53 11.40
N GLN A 61 0.95 -2.78 10.92
CA GLN A 61 1.02 -3.13 9.51
C GLN A 61 -0.15 -2.54 8.73
N ALA A 62 -1.37 -2.57 9.30
CA ALA A 62 -2.55 -2.02 8.64
C ALA A 62 -2.43 -0.49 8.50
N ASP A 63 -1.96 0.20 9.53
CA ASP A 63 -1.82 1.65 9.52
C ASP A 63 -0.75 2.12 8.55
N LEU A 64 0.40 1.43 8.51
CA LEU A 64 1.42 1.68 7.48
C LEU A 64 0.80 1.51 6.09
N LEU A 65 0.12 0.40 5.83
CA LEU A 65 -0.46 0.10 4.52
C LEU A 65 -1.53 1.13 4.09
N ARG A 66 -2.34 1.64 5.03
CA ARG A 66 -3.28 2.75 4.77
C ARG A 66 -2.56 4.03 4.40
N ARG A 67 -1.52 4.42 5.15
CA ARG A 67 -0.73 5.63 4.87
C ARG A 67 -0.04 5.56 3.50
N ILE A 68 0.50 4.39 3.18
CA ILE A 68 1.15 4.10 1.91
C ILE A 68 0.16 4.13 0.74
N TYR A 69 -1.05 3.60 0.93
CA TYR A 69 -2.14 3.72 -0.04
C TYR A 69 -2.52 5.19 -0.29
N GLN A 70 -2.71 5.98 0.77
CA GLN A 70 -3.06 7.40 0.66
C GLN A 70 -2.01 8.16 -0.16
N ALA A 71 -0.72 7.99 0.17
CA ALA A 71 0.39 8.61 -0.55
C ALA A 71 0.45 8.20 -2.03
N ALA A 72 0.18 6.94 -2.36
CA ALA A 72 0.14 6.49 -3.76
C ALA A 72 -1.09 7.01 -4.53
N SER A 73 -2.21 7.19 -3.83
CA SER A 73 -3.48 7.61 -4.42
C SER A 73 -3.56 9.12 -4.70
N SER A 74 -2.76 9.94 -4.00
CA SER A 74 -2.68 11.38 -4.23
C SER A 74 -1.97 11.76 -5.54
N ILE A 75 -1.20 10.83 -6.13
CA ILE A 75 -0.48 11.06 -7.39
C ILE A 75 -1.44 11.01 -8.57
N GLN A 76 -1.60 12.15 -9.24
CA GLN A 76 -2.49 12.35 -10.38
C GLN A 76 -1.72 12.31 -11.70
N ALA A 77 -2.38 11.83 -12.76
CA ALA A 77 -1.81 11.79 -14.10
C ALA A 77 -1.78 13.16 -14.80
N ARG A 78 -2.71 14.04 -14.43
CA ARG A 78 -2.92 15.32 -15.12
C ARG A 78 -1.67 16.21 -15.17
N PRO A 79 -0.94 16.45 -14.06
CA PRO A 79 0.27 17.27 -14.10
C PRO A 79 1.36 16.70 -15.03
N LEU A 80 1.47 15.37 -15.11
CA LEU A 80 2.43 14.69 -15.97
C LEU A 80 2.03 14.77 -17.45
N MET A 81 0.72 14.71 -17.73
CA MET A 81 0.20 14.94 -19.08
C MET A 81 0.43 16.37 -19.56
N GLU A 82 0.30 17.35 -18.66
CA GLU A 82 0.58 18.77 -18.94
C GLU A 82 2.08 19.02 -19.24
N GLN A 83 2.97 18.13 -18.79
CA GLN A 83 4.39 18.10 -19.18
C GLN A 83 4.64 17.42 -20.54
N GLY A 84 3.59 17.05 -21.26
CA GLY A 84 3.67 16.39 -22.57
C GLY A 84 3.89 14.88 -22.52
N LEU A 85 3.78 14.24 -21.35
CA LEU A 85 3.93 12.79 -21.23
C LEU A 85 2.66 12.06 -21.64
N GLY A 86 2.81 11.01 -22.46
CA GLY A 86 1.72 10.16 -22.93
C GLY A 86 2.09 8.69 -23.01
N GLY A 87 1.09 7.82 -23.15
CA GLY A 87 1.28 6.37 -23.33
C GLY A 87 2.16 5.73 -22.25
N LEU A 88 3.17 4.96 -22.67
CA LEU A 88 4.09 4.27 -21.77
C LEU A 88 4.92 5.22 -20.90
N ALA A 89 5.27 6.40 -21.42
CA ALA A 89 6.05 7.38 -20.67
C ALA A 89 5.25 7.93 -19.47
N LEU A 90 3.96 8.21 -19.67
CA LEU A 90 3.06 8.63 -18.59
C LEU A 90 2.92 7.54 -17.51
N ALA A 91 2.76 6.28 -17.93
CA ALA A 91 2.63 5.16 -17.00
C ALA A 91 3.89 4.96 -16.14
N GLU A 92 5.08 5.09 -16.74
CA GLU A 92 6.35 4.99 -16.02
C GLU A 92 6.57 6.18 -15.09
N ALA A 93 6.29 7.41 -15.54
CA ALA A 93 6.37 8.59 -14.70
C ALA A 93 5.44 8.49 -13.48
N LEU A 94 4.17 8.11 -13.68
CA LEU A 94 3.22 7.83 -12.58
C LEU A 94 3.75 6.80 -11.60
N ARG A 95 4.41 5.75 -12.09
CA ARG A 95 4.97 4.70 -11.25
C ARG A 95 6.13 5.23 -10.41
N GLN A 96 6.98 6.10 -10.97
CA GLN A 96 8.11 6.70 -10.25
C GLN A 96 7.64 7.70 -9.19
N GLU A 97 6.69 8.59 -9.53
CA GLU A 97 6.10 9.54 -8.58
C GLU A 97 5.44 8.83 -7.39
N ARG A 98 4.66 7.77 -7.66
CA ARG A 98 4.09 6.94 -6.60
C ARG A 98 5.15 6.27 -5.74
N LEU A 99 6.23 5.78 -6.35
CA LEU A 99 7.31 5.15 -5.60
C LEU A 99 8.02 6.14 -4.69
N ALA A 100 8.23 7.38 -5.14
CA ALA A 100 8.79 8.46 -4.33
C ALA A 100 7.87 8.78 -3.14
N ALA A 101 6.58 9.03 -3.38
CA ALA A 101 5.61 9.33 -2.33
C ALA A 101 5.47 8.20 -1.29
N ILE A 102 5.49 6.94 -1.74
CA ILE A 102 5.49 5.77 -0.85
C ILE A 102 6.76 5.72 0.01
N THR A 103 7.91 6.08 -0.57
CA THR A 103 9.20 6.07 0.15
C THR A 103 9.18 7.10 1.27
N GLU A 104 8.74 8.31 0.99
CA GLU A 104 8.58 9.38 1.99
C GLU A 104 7.57 8.99 3.07
N ALA A 105 6.39 8.50 2.68
CA ALA A 105 5.35 8.10 3.64
C ALA A 105 5.81 6.97 4.57
N ARG A 106 6.66 6.06 4.08
CA ARG A 106 7.26 4.99 4.89
C ARG A 106 8.27 5.56 5.89
N GLN A 107 9.19 6.41 5.44
CA GLN A 107 10.17 7.06 6.31
C GLN A 107 9.50 7.88 7.41
N ALA A 108 8.44 8.60 7.06
CA ALA A 108 7.63 9.37 8.00
C ALA A 108 6.81 8.49 8.97
N PHE A 109 6.62 7.20 8.68
CA PHE A 109 5.99 6.24 9.60
C PHE A 109 7.00 5.63 10.56
N GLU A 110 8.24 5.41 10.13
CA GLU A 110 9.32 4.89 10.98
C GLU A 110 9.81 5.91 12.03
N THR A 111 9.48 7.19 11.85
CA THR A 111 9.90 8.32 12.71
C THR A 111 8.81 8.80 13.67
N CYS A 112 7.60 8.22 13.62
CA CYS A 112 6.51 8.47 14.57
C CYS A 112 6.47 7.43 15.67
#